data_AF-X0XMM6-F1
#
_entry.id   AF-X0XMM6-F1
#
_cell.length_a   1.000
_cell.length_b   1.000
_cell.length_c   1.000
_cell.angle_alpha   90.00
_cell.angle_beta   90.00
_cell.angle_gamma   90.00
#
_symmetry.space_group_name_H-M   'P 1'
#
loop_
_entity.id
_entity.type
_entity.pdbx_description
1 polymer ?
#
loop_
_entity_poly.entity_id
_entity_poly.type
_entity_poly.pdbx_seq_one_letter_code
_entity_poly.pdbx_strand_id
1 'polypeptide(L)' 'MLLGCHLSIGKGFAGALATAENLGINALQIFSHNASSWRMKEITSEMAASFQQHFSESPVEY' A
#
# COMPACT_ATOMS: atom_id res chain seq x y z
N MET A 1 11.05 -2.20 -16.15
CA MET A 1 9.70 -1.77 -16.59
C MET A 1 8.82 -1.81 -15.37
N LEU A 2 8.13 -0.71 -15.06
CA LEU A 2 7.19 -0.66 -13.94
C LEU A 2 5.80 -1.05 -14.43
N LEU A 3 5.22 -2.06 -13.82
CA LEU A 3 3.88 -2.54 -14.09
C LEU A 3 3.14 -2.67 -12.76
N GLY A 4 1.95 -2.08 -12.70
CA GLY A 4 1.19 -2.00 -11.48
C GLY A 4 -0.29 -1.73 -11.72
N CYS A 5 -1.06 -1.75 -10.64
CA CYS A 5 -2.47 -1.38 -10.66
C CYS A 5 -2.87 -0.68 -9.35
N HIS A 6 -4.11 -0.22 -9.30
CA HIS A 6 -4.67 0.36 -8.10
C HIS A 6 -5.16 -0.73 -7.14
N LEU A 7 -4.67 -0.74 -5.91
CA LEU A 7 -4.92 -1.78 -4.91
C LEU A 7 -5.72 -1.24 -3.71
N SER A 8 -6.48 -2.14 -3.10
CA SER A 8 -7.29 -1.83 -1.91
C SER A 8 -6.42 -1.71 -0.66
N ILE A 9 -6.71 -0.71 0.17
CA ILE A 9 -6.13 -0.53 1.52
C ILE A 9 -6.98 -1.18 2.62
N GLY A 10 -7.96 -2.02 2.26
CA GLY A 10 -8.89 -2.64 3.22
C GLY A 10 -8.23 -3.55 4.26
N LYS A 11 -7.03 -4.08 3.93
CA LYS A 11 -6.17 -4.85 4.84
C LYS A 11 -5.03 -4.01 5.44
N GLY A 12 -5.18 -2.68 5.44
CA GLY A 12 -4.11 -1.74 5.76
C GLY A 12 -3.16 -1.50 4.59
N PHE A 13 -2.25 -0.53 4.73
CA PHE A 13 -1.30 -0.15 3.68
C PHE A 13 -0.32 -1.28 3.35
N ALA A 14 0.24 -1.96 4.36
CA ALA A 14 1.13 -3.10 4.14
C ALA A 14 0.44 -4.27 3.41
N GLY A 15 -0.88 -4.43 3.61
CA GLY A 15 -1.67 -5.43 2.89
C GLY A 15 -1.73 -5.19 1.38
N ALA A 16 -1.58 -3.93 0.92
CA ALA A 16 -1.49 -3.62 -0.50
C ALA A 16 -0.15 -4.09 -1.10
N LEU A 17 0.96 -3.99 -0.35
CA LEU A 17 2.27 -4.53 -0.77
C LEU A 17 2.23 -6.04 -0.94
N ALA A 18 1.70 -6.75 0.06
CA ALA A 18 1.52 -8.20 -0.03
C ALA A 18 0.62 -8.59 -1.21
N THR A 19 -0.36 -7.77 -1.57
CA THR A 19 -1.21 -8.02 -2.74
C THR A 19 -0.44 -7.80 -4.04
N ALA A 20 0.39 -6.76 -4.13
CA ALA A 20 1.26 -6.52 -5.29
C ALA A 20 2.21 -7.69 -5.54
N GLU A 21 2.86 -8.19 -4.48
CA GLU A 21 3.75 -9.36 -4.55
C GLU A 21 3.02 -10.61 -5.05
N ASN A 22 1.84 -10.91 -4.52
CA ASN A 22 1.03 -12.05 -4.94
C ASN A 22 0.58 -11.95 -6.41
N LEU A 23 0.43 -10.73 -6.94
CA LEU A 23 0.10 -10.48 -8.33
C LEU A 23 1.32 -10.48 -9.26
N GLY A 24 2.54 -10.54 -8.71
CA GLY A 24 3.78 -10.46 -9.48
C GLY A 24 4.00 -9.11 -10.15
N ILE A 25 3.44 -8.03 -9.58
CA ILE A 25 3.61 -6.65 -10.06
C ILE A 25 4.65 -5.93 -9.20
N ASN A 26 5.33 -4.94 -9.79
CA ASN A 26 6.44 -4.22 -9.16
C ASN A 26 6.16 -2.73 -8.95
N ALA A 27 4.95 -2.26 -9.24
CA ALA A 27 4.48 -0.92 -8.89
C ALA A 27 3.03 -1.02 -8.40
N LEU A 28 2.58 -0.08 -7.58
CA LEU A 28 1.18 -0.03 -7.12
C LEU A 28 0.74 1.39 -6.82
N GLN A 29 -0.56 1.62 -6.91
CA GLN A 29 -1.22 2.83 -6.45
C GLN A 29 -2.25 2.48 -5.37
N ILE A 30 -2.36 3.29 -4.33
CA ILE A 30 -3.36 3.12 -3.27
C ILE A 30 -4.05 4.46 -2.96
N PHE A 31 -5.19 4.41 -2.29
CA PHE A 31 -5.74 5.60 -1.63
C PHE A 31 -5.04 5.83 -0.28
N SER A 32 -4.99 7.08 0.19
CA SER A 32 -4.52 7.42 1.54
C SER A 32 -5.59 7.22 2.63
N HIS A 33 -6.85 7.07 2.23
CA HIS A 33 -8.01 6.84 3.09
C HIS A 33 -9.14 6.21 2.26
N ASN A 34 -10.29 5.93 2.87
CA ASN A 34 -11.46 5.47 2.11
C ASN A 34 -11.99 6.62 1.22
N ALA A 35 -11.86 6.46 -0.10
CA ALA A 35 -12.27 7.45 -1.10
C ALA A 35 -13.78 7.81 -1.07
N SER A 36 -14.63 6.96 -0.49
CA SER A 36 -16.06 7.21 -0.36
C SER A 36 -16.43 8.03 0.89
N SER A 37 -15.46 8.46 1.70
CA SER A 37 -15.71 9.20 2.95
C SER A 37 -14.78 10.39 3.10
N TRP A 38 -15.33 11.51 3.56
CA TRP A 38 -14.56 12.69 3.98
C TRP A 38 -13.87 12.53 5.34
N ARG A 39 -14.21 11.49 6.10
CA ARG A 39 -13.56 11.21 7.38
C ARG A 39 -12.23 10.51 7.14
N MET A 40 -11.14 11.27 7.28
CA MET A 40 -9.78 10.74 7.18
C MET A 40 -9.33 10.29 8.57
N LYS A 41 -9.03 9.00 8.72
CA LYS A 41 -8.33 8.52 9.92
C LYS A 41 -6.90 9.02 9.86
N GLU A 42 -6.35 9.36 11.02
CA GLU A 42 -4.94 9.68 11.14
C GLU A 42 -4.09 8.49 10.71
N ILE A 43 -3.04 8.75 9.93
CA ILE A 43 -1.99 7.78 9.63
C ILE A 43 -0.98 7.89 10.77
N THR A 44 -1.03 6.93 11.69
CA THR A 44 -0.15 6.97 12.86
C THR A 44 1.28 6.60 12.49
N SER A 45 2.23 6.97 13.34
CA SER A 45 3.64 6.62 13.17
C SER A 45 3.86 5.12 13.07
N GLU A 46 3.10 4.32 13.80
CA GLU A 46 3.18 2.85 13.79
C GLU A 46 2.71 2.29 12.43
N MET A 47 1.63 2.85 11.87
CA MET A 47 1.14 2.45 10.54
C MET A 47 2.15 2.80 9.45
N ALA A 48 2.72 4.00 9.51
CA ALA A 48 3.74 4.45 8.57
C ALA A 48 5.01 3.60 8.66
N ALA A 49 5.50 3.33 9.87
CA ALA A 49 6.67 2.48 10.09
C ALA A 49 6.44 1.05 9.60
N SER A 50 5.26 0.48 9.87
CA SER A 50 4.89 -0.85 9.37
C SER A 50 4.89 -0.90 7.84
N PHE A 51 4.31 0.11 7.17
CA PHE A 51 4.35 0.19 5.71
C PHE A 51 5.78 0.32 5.17
N GLN A 52 6.60 1.21 5.74
CA GLN A 52 7.99 1.42 5.32
C GLN A 52 8.84 0.15 5.48
N GLN A 53 8.67 -0.57 6.60
CA GLN A 53 9.37 -1.83 6.82
C GLN A 53 9.02 -2.85 5.73
N HIS A 54 7.73 -3.09 5.49
CA HIS A 54 7.29 -4.03 4.46
C HIS A 54 7.73 -3.58 3.06
N PHE A 55 7.68 -2.27 2.77
CA PHE A 55 8.14 -1.73 1.50
C PHE A 55 9.63 -2.01 1.27
N SER A 56 10.45 -1.87 2.30
CA SER A 56 11.90 -2.14 2.21
C SER A 56 12.26 -3.60 1.93
N GLU A 57 11.34 -4.52 2.26
CA GLU A 57 11.48 -5.97 2.06
C GLU A 57 10.79 -6.43 0.76
N SER A 58 10.02 -5.56 0.11
CA SER A 58 9.20 -5.84 -1.06
C SER A 58 9.99 -5.66 -2.37
N PRO A 59 9.67 -6.42 -3.43
CA PRO A 59 10.19 -6.17 -4.79
C PRO A 59 9.53 -4.97 -5.49
N VAL A 60 8.57 -4.30 -4.83
CA VAL A 60 7.91 -3.10 -5.38
C VAL A 60 8.90 -1.93 -5.46
N GLU A 61 8.92 -1.28 -6.60
CA GLU A 61 9.71 -0.10 -6.91
C GLU A 61 8.78 1.13 -7.09
N TYR A 62 9.38 2.31 -6.97
CA TYR A 62 8.72 3.63 -6.96
C TYR A 62 7.73 3.86 -8.12
#